data_AF-A0A2L0UEJ3-F1
#
_entry.id   AF-A0A2L0UEJ3-F1
#
_cell.length_a   1.000
_cell.length_b   1.000
_cell.length_c   1.000
_cell.angle_alpha   90.00
_cell.angle_beta   90.00
_cell.angle_gamma   90.00
#
_symmetry.space_group_name_H-M   'P 1'
#
loop_
_entity.id
_entity.type
_entity.pdbx_description
1 polymer ?
#
loop_
_entity_poly.entity_id
_entity_poly.type
_entity_poly.pdbx_seq_one_letter_code
_entity_poly.pdbx_strand_id
1 'polypeptide(L)' 'MTSNPPVAKTLFIISTIVAIGILTYLWVHFDNTPLVIKVFFSLFMVGIVSFNARRAFSRRNP' A
#
# COMPACT_ATOMS: atom_id res chain seq x y z
N MET A 1 -10.93 0.26 25.11
CA MET A 1 -10.29 0.49 23.81
C MET A 1 -10.51 -0.74 22.94
N THR A 2 -11.38 -0.68 21.94
CA THR A 2 -11.57 -1.77 20.98
C THR A 2 -10.33 -1.84 20.09
N SER A 3 -9.44 -2.78 20.40
CA SER A 3 -8.28 -3.10 19.55
C SER A 3 -8.77 -3.44 18.15
N ASN A 4 -8.27 -2.75 17.12
CA ASN A 4 -8.47 -3.21 15.75
C ASN A 4 -7.99 -4.66 15.62
N PRO A 5 -8.71 -5.52 14.89
CA PRO A 5 -8.40 -6.94 14.84
C PRO A 5 -6.97 -7.14 14.32
N PRO A 6 -6.18 -8.05 14.92
CA PRO A 6 -4.79 -8.29 14.54
C PRO A 6 -4.65 -8.58 13.04
N VAL A 7 -5.67 -9.21 12.44
CA VAL A 7 -5.80 -9.46 11.00
C VAL A 7 -5.67 -8.19 10.15
N ALA A 8 -6.29 -7.07 10.55
CA ALA A 8 -6.22 -5.83 9.76
C ALA A 8 -4.81 -5.22 9.77
N LYS A 9 -4.08 -5.34 10.88
CA LYS A 9 -2.69 -4.90 10.98
C LYS A 9 -1.75 -5.78 10.15
N THR A 10 -1.95 -7.10 10.20
CA THR A 10 -1.19 -8.04 9.37
C THR A 10 -1.41 -7.77 7.88
N LEU A 11 -2.67 -7.56 7.45
CA LEU A 11 -2.99 -7.20 6.07
C LEU A 11 -2.33 -5.90 5.62
N PHE A 12 -2.29 -4.88 6.50
CA PHE A 12 -1.58 -3.64 6.22
C PHE A 12 -0.08 -3.87 5.98
N ILE A 13 0.59 -4.61 6.87
CA ILE A 13 2.03 -4.92 6.73
C ILE A 13 2.30 -5.67 5.43
N ILE A 14 1.53 -6.73 5.14
CA ILE A 14 1.67 -7.51 3.91
C ILE A 14 1.48 -6.61 2.68
N SER A 15 0.42 -5.81 2.66
CA SER A 15 0.14 -4.92 1.51
C SER A 15 1.25 -3.89 1.29
N THR A 16 1.90 -3.43 2.36
CA THR A 16 3.01 -2.46 2.29
C THR A 16 4.25 -3.11 1.70
N ILE A 17 4.63 -4.30 2.17
CA ILE A 17 5.80 -5.04 1.67
C ILE A 17 5.61 -5.36 0.18
N VAL A 18 4.42 -5.85 -0.20
CA VAL A 18 4.10 -6.17 -1.60
C VAL A 18 4.15 -4.92 -2.48
N ALA A 19 3.59 -3.79 -2.02
CA ALA A 19 3.64 -2.53 -2.77
C ALA A 19 5.09 -2.08 -3.01
N ILE A 20 5.96 -2.12 -2.00
CA ILE A 20 7.38 -1.78 -2.14
C ILE A 20 8.07 -2.70 -3.15
N GLY A 21 7.80 -4.01 -3.08
CA GLY A 21 8.38 -4.99 -4.01
C GLY A 21 7.97 -4.71 -5.46
N ILE A 22 6.67 -4.52 -5.72
CA ILE A 22 6.16 -4.24 -7.06
C ILE A 22 6.70 -2.91 -7.59
N LEU A 23 6.75 -1.87 -6.76
CA LEU A 23 7.30 -0.58 -7.18
C LEU A 23 8.78 -0.68 -7.52
N THR A 24 9.58 -1.30 -6.65
CA THR A 24 11.01 -1.52 -6.94
C THR A 24 11.19 -2.28 -8.25
N TYR A 25 10.42 -3.36 -8.46
CA TYR A 25 10.47 -4.14 -9.69
C TYR A 25 10.10 -3.31 -10.93
N LEU A 26 9.03 -2.52 -10.86
CA LEU A 26 8.59 -1.62 -11.93
C LEU A 26 9.65 -0.57 -12.28
N TRP A 27 10.27 0.02 -11.26
CA TRP A 27 11.23 1.10 -11.44
C TRP A 27 12.59 0.58 -11.96
N VAL A 28 13.01 -0.62 -11.56
CA VAL A 28 14.31 -1.20 -11.91
C VAL A 28 14.29 -1.97 -13.23
N HIS A 29 13.22 -2.71 -13.54
CA HIS A 29 13.23 -3.63 -14.69
C HIS A 29 12.50 -3.11 -15.93
N PHE A 30 11.68 -2.06 -15.82
CA PHE A 30 10.90 -1.56 -16.94
C PHE A 30 11.31 -0.16 -17.38
N ASP A 31 12.53 -0.01 -17.88
CA ASP A 31 13.05 1.30 -18.33
C ASP A 31 12.26 1.91 -19.48
N ASN A 32 11.65 1.08 -20.33
CA ASN A 32 10.87 1.53 -21.49
C ASN A 32 9.45 2.00 -21.13
N THR A 33 8.99 1.81 -19.89
CA THR A 33 7.65 2.25 -19.48
C THR A 33 7.64 3.77 -19.31
N PRO A 34 6.70 4.49 -19.96
CA PRO A 34 6.58 5.94 -19.81
C PRO A 34 6.56 6.37 -18.35
N LEU A 35 7.36 7.39 -18.02
CA LEU A 35 7.52 7.88 -16.65
C LEU A 35 6.17 8.24 -16.00
N VAL A 36 5.26 8.82 -16.78
CA VAL A 36 3.89 9.14 -16.36
C VAL A 36 3.16 7.91 -15.81
N ILE A 37 3.26 6.76 -16.47
CA ILE A 37 2.60 5.52 -16.04
C ILE A 37 3.22 5.02 -14.73
N LYS A 38 4.56 5.05 -14.61
CA LYS A 38 5.25 4.66 -13.38
C LYS A 38 4.83 5.52 -12.19
N VAL A 39 4.71 6.83 -12.39
CA VAL A 39 4.27 7.77 -11.35
C VAL A 39 2.82 7.53 -10.96
N PHE A 40 1.88 7.43 -11.92
CA PHE A 40 0.47 7.14 -11.61
C PHE A 40 0.28 5.81 -10.89
N PHE A 41 1.00 4.77 -11.32
CA PHE A 41 0.97 3.47 -10.66
C PHE A 41 1.55 3.54 -9.23
N SER A 42 2.60 4.32 -9.02
CA SER A 42 3.18 4.57 -7.69
C SER A 42 2.17 5.27 -6.76
N LEU A 43 1.48 6.29 -7.26
CA LEU A 43 0.43 6.99 -6.50
C LEU A 43 -0.74 6.06 -6.18
N PHE A 44 -1.14 5.21 -7.12
CA PHE A 44 -2.19 4.22 -6.90
C PHE A 44 -1.81 3.22 -5.80
N MET A 45 -0.57 2.71 -5.81
CA MET A 45 -0.06 1.82 -4.76
C MET A 45 -0.05 2.50 -3.39
N VAL A 46 0.38 3.77 -3.32
CA VAL A 46 0.32 4.57 -2.08
C VAL A 46 -1.13 4.72 -1.60
N GLY A 47 -2.09 4.89 -2.51
CA GLY A 47 -3.52 4.93 -2.19
C GLY A 47 -4.01 3.63 -1.53
N ILE A 48 -3.63 2.46 -2.07
CA ILE A 48 -3.98 1.15 -1.49
C ILE A 48 -3.37 0.99 -0.09
N VAL A 49 -2.09 1.30 0.08
CA VAL A 49 -1.41 1.21 1.37
C VAL A 49 -2.08 2.15 2.39
N SER A 50 -2.40 3.37 1.98
CA SER A 50 -3.09 4.35 2.82
C SER A 50 -4.50 3.90 3.20
N PHE A 51 -5.24 3.26 2.29
CA PHE A 51 -6.55 2.68 2.58
C PHE A 51 -6.45 1.55 3.62
N ASN A 52 -5.49 0.64 3.44
CA ASN A 52 -5.25 -0.44 4.40
C ASN A 52 -4.75 0.08 5.75
N ALA A 53 -3.94 1.14 5.77
CA ALA A 53 -3.52 1.83 6.98
C ALA A 53 -4.73 2.41 7.73
N ARG A 54 -5.63 3.12 7.02
CA ARG A 54 -6.87 3.61 7.61
C ARG A 54 -7.71 2.47 8.17
N ARG A 55 -7.83 1.34 7.48
CA ARG A 55 -8.57 0.17 7.98
C ARG A 55 -7.91 -0.49 9.20
N ALA A 56 -6.57 -0.49 9.26
CA ALA A 56 -5.80 -1.08 10.34
C ALA A 56 -5.73 -0.19 11.61
N PHE A 57 -5.79 1.13 11.45
CA PHE A 57 -5.56 2.10 12.53
C PHE A 57 -6.72 3.06 12.82
N SER A 58 -7.74 3.15 11.97
CA SER A 58 -8.96 3.90 12.34
C SER A 58 -9.60 3.21 13.52
N ARG A 59 -9.67 3.91 14.64
CA ARG A 59 -10.56 3.53 15.74
C ARG A 59 -11.98 3.67 15.20
N ARG A 60 -12.79 2.60 15.24
CA ARG A 60 -14.24 2.77 15.19
C ARG A 60 -14.57 3.68 16.38
N ASN A 61 -14.84 4.96 16.13
CA ASN A 61 -15.49 5.77 17.14
C ASN A 61 -16.86 5.12 17.39
N PRO A 62 -17.23 4.90 18.67
CA PRO A 62 -18.54 4.38 19.02
C PRO A 62 -19.66 5.32 18.54
#